data_AF-A0A957NTA9-F1
#
_entry.id   AF-A0A957NTA9-F1
#
_cell.length_a   1.000
_cell.length_b   1.000
_cell.length_c   1.000
_cell.angle_alpha   90.00
_cell.angle_beta   90.00
_cell.angle_gamma   90.00
#
_symmetry.space_group_name_H-M   'P 1'
#
loop_
_entity.id
_entity.type
_entity.pdbx_description
1 polymer ?
#
loop_
_entity_poly.entity_id
_entity_poly.type
_entity_poly.pdbx_seq_one_letter_code
_entity_poly.pdbx_strand_id
1 'polypeptide(L)'
;MVSEHVAFGLTKHPAHGYRHLLGRFAHHVNAVTYWDLYDDTFDAPTMAERILCMMVDARCIHFNLDGMVTDETTLADLYERGSVGAGEGNWTNWEFYIIVSNEILFNKTVFYLGGKIVLDDIVT
;
A
#
# COMPACT_ATOMS: atom_id res chain seq x y z
N MET A 1 20.07 -2.45 -1.41
CA MET A 1 19.46 -3.37 -2.39
C MET A 1 18.15 -2.75 -2.80
N VAL A 2 17.93 -2.52 -4.09
CA VAL A 2 16.61 -2.14 -4.60
C VAL A 2 15.82 -3.44 -4.69
N SER A 3 14.76 -3.60 -3.89
CA SER A 3 13.88 -4.75 -4.05
C SER A 3 13.09 -4.58 -5.34
N GLU A 4 13.14 -5.59 -6.21
CA GLU A 4 12.42 -5.56 -7.48
C GLU A 4 10.90 -5.44 -7.25
N HIS A 5 10.39 -6.01 -6.16
CA HIS A 5 8.96 -6.05 -5.83
C HIS A 5 8.72 -5.55 -4.41
N VAL A 6 7.71 -4.69 -4.26
CA VAL A 6 7.32 -4.11 -2.98
C VAL A 6 5.84 -4.32 -2.71
N ALA A 7 5.44 -4.45 -1.45
CA ALA A 7 4.07 -4.69 -1.04
C ALA A 7 3.57 -3.60 -0.08
N PHE A 8 2.36 -3.12 -0.35
CA PHE A 8 1.60 -2.17 0.46
C PHE A 8 0.15 -2.66 0.63
N GLY A 9 -0.64 -1.97 1.46
CA GLY A 9 -2.00 -2.38 1.77
C GLY A 9 -2.13 -3.14 3.09
N LEU A 10 -3.37 -3.46 3.48
CA LEU A 10 -3.70 -4.42 4.56
C LEU A 10 -3.01 -4.18 5.92
N THR A 11 -2.78 -2.92 6.30
CA THR A 11 -2.03 -2.60 7.53
C THR A 11 -2.86 -2.76 8.80
N LYS A 12 -4.20 -2.90 8.74
CA LYS A 12 -5.06 -3.04 9.90
C LYS A 12 -6.09 -4.16 9.75
N HIS A 13 -6.07 -5.13 10.67
CA HIS A 13 -7.21 -5.97 10.99
C HIS A 13 -7.22 -6.22 12.51
N PRO A 14 -8.37 -6.12 13.21
CA PRO A 14 -8.43 -6.25 14.68
C PRO A 14 -7.90 -7.60 15.23
N ALA A 15 -7.90 -8.64 14.40
CA ALA A 15 -7.57 -10.01 14.82
C ALA A 15 -6.08 -10.40 14.71
N HIS A 16 -5.22 -9.59 14.10
CA HIS A 16 -3.81 -9.93 13.88
C HIS A 16 -2.91 -8.70 14.03
N GLY A 17 -1.74 -8.86 14.68
CA GLY A 17 -0.77 -7.78 14.83
C GLY A 17 -0.35 -7.18 13.48
N TYR A 18 -0.30 -5.84 13.43
CA TYR A 18 -0.18 -4.99 12.23
C TYR A 18 0.91 -5.41 11.23
N ARG A 19 2.05 -5.94 11.70
CA ARG A 19 3.16 -6.40 10.84
C ARG A 19 2.93 -7.74 10.15
N HIS A 20 2.14 -8.62 10.76
CA HIS A 20 2.01 -10.01 10.30
C HIS A 20 1.11 -10.15 9.07
N LEU A 21 0.20 -9.20 8.84
CA LEU A 21 -0.73 -9.25 7.73
C LEU A 21 -0.08 -8.80 6.42
N LEU A 22 0.49 -7.60 6.41
CA LEU A 22 1.26 -7.09 5.28
C LEU A 22 2.47 -7.99 4.98
N GLY A 23 3.19 -8.48 6.01
CA GLY A 23 4.29 -9.43 5.79
C GLY A 23 3.87 -10.76 5.17
N ARG A 24 2.71 -11.33 5.53
CA ARG A 24 2.17 -12.55 4.89
C ARG A 24 1.79 -12.31 3.44
N PHE A 25 1.16 -11.18 3.15
CA PHE A 25 0.85 -10.79 1.78
C PHE A 25 2.12 -10.61 0.95
N ALA A 26 3.10 -9.87 1.46
CA ALA A 26 4.38 -9.67 0.80
C ALA A 26 5.10 -10.99 0.48
N HIS A 27 5.14 -11.92 1.44
CA HIS A 27 5.68 -13.27 1.21
C HIS A 27 4.92 -14.02 0.12
N HIS A 28 3.58 -13.95 0.09
CA HIS A 28 2.77 -14.62 -0.93
C HIS A 28 3.07 -14.13 -2.35
N VAL A 29 3.36 -12.83 -2.52
CA VAL A 29 3.66 -12.22 -3.82
C VAL A 29 5.16 -12.06 -4.08
N ASN A 30 6.02 -12.66 -3.24
CA ASN A 30 7.48 -12.56 -3.32
C ASN A 30 8.00 -11.10 -3.37
N ALA A 31 7.47 -10.26 -2.48
CA ALA A 31 7.81 -8.84 -2.35
C ALA A 31 8.34 -8.53 -0.93
N VAL A 32 8.88 -7.31 -0.75
CA VAL A 32 9.25 -6.77 0.56
C VAL A 32 8.33 -5.64 0.99
N THR A 33 8.28 -5.38 2.28
CA THR A 33 7.53 -4.28 2.90
C THR A 33 8.51 -3.25 3.45
N TYR A 34 8.02 -2.04 3.70
CA TYR A 34 8.85 -1.00 4.32
C TYR A 34 9.27 -1.39 5.76
N TRP A 35 8.55 -2.30 6.42
CA TRP A 35 8.93 -2.88 7.72
C TRP A 35 10.11 -3.86 7.65
N ASP A 36 10.39 -4.43 6.47
CA ASP A 36 11.56 -5.30 6.27
C ASP A 36 12.85 -4.48 6.09
N LEU A 37 12.72 -3.19 5.77
CA LEU A 37 13.82 -2.31 5.39
C LEU A 37 14.10 -1.22 6.43
N TYR A 38 13.08 -0.83 7.20
CA TYR A 38 13.16 0.30 8.12
C TYR A 38 12.68 -0.08 9.51
N ASP A 39 13.43 0.32 10.53
CA ASP A 39 13.03 0.21 11.94
C ASP A 39 11.93 1.24 12.29
N ASP A 40 11.15 0.97 13.35
CA ASP A 40 10.00 1.79 13.79
C ASP A 40 10.35 3.20 14.32
N THR A 41 11.59 3.64 14.18
CA THR A 41 12.12 4.80 14.91
C THR A 41 12.01 6.13 14.17
N PHE A 42 11.27 6.19 13.06
CA PHE A 42 11.18 7.39 12.23
C PHE A 42 9.94 8.24 12.51
N ASP A 43 10.08 9.55 12.37
CA ASP A 43 8.94 10.47 12.30
C ASP A 43 8.13 10.24 11.00
N ALA A 44 6.88 10.72 11.01
CA ALA A 44 5.98 10.53 9.88
C ALA A 44 6.51 11.14 8.56
N PRO A 45 7.07 12.37 8.51
CA PRO A 45 7.65 12.91 7.27
C PRO A 45 8.75 12.02 6.69
N THR A 46 9.68 11.57 7.52
CA THR A 46 10.80 10.71 7.08
C THR A 46 10.29 9.35 6.61
N MET A 47 9.30 8.78 7.28
CA MET A 47 8.68 7.52 6.86
C MET A 47 7.97 7.68 5.50
N ALA A 48 7.24 8.79 5.29
CA ALA A 48 6.56 9.07 4.03
C ALA A 48 7.55 9.22 2.87
N GLU A 49 8.65 9.95 3.07
CA GLU A 49 9.71 10.08 2.06
C GLU A 49 10.31 8.72 1.70
N ARG A 50 10.61 7.88 2.70
CA ARG A 50 11.17 6.53 2.49
C ARG A 50 10.23 5.60 1.75
N ILE A 51 8.94 5.63 2.09
CA ILE A 51 7.90 4.87 1.39
C ILE A 51 7.81 5.34 -0.07
N LEU A 52 7.84 6.64 -0.32
CA LEU A 52 7.80 7.18 -1.67
C LEU A 52 9.03 6.77 -2.49
N CYS A 53 10.24 6.85 -1.94
CA CYS A 53 11.46 6.36 -2.59
C CYS A 53 11.34 4.87 -2.93
N MET A 54 10.82 4.06 -2.00
CA MET A 54 10.61 2.63 -2.20
C MET A 54 9.60 2.35 -3.32
N MET A 55 8.49 3.11 -3.40
CA MET A 55 7.55 3.03 -4.51
C MET A 55 8.20 3.41 -5.84
N VAL A 56 9.00 4.47 -5.87
CA VAL A 56 9.67 4.95 -7.09
C VAL A 56 10.69 3.94 -7.60
N ASP A 57 11.52 3.38 -6.71
CA ASP A 57 12.61 2.47 -7.09
C ASP A 57 12.14 1.05 -7.43
N ALA A 58 10.97 0.64 -6.93
CA ALA A 58 10.43 -0.69 -7.20
C ALA A 58 10.14 -0.91 -8.69
N ARG A 59 10.42 -2.12 -9.19
CA ARG A 59 9.98 -2.55 -10.54
C ARG A 59 8.49 -2.86 -10.57
N CYS A 60 7.96 -3.41 -9.49
CA CYS A 60 6.55 -3.78 -9.36
C CYS A 60 6.05 -3.48 -7.95
N ILE A 61 4.86 -2.87 -7.86
CA ILE A 61 4.16 -2.60 -6.62
C ILE A 61 2.99 -3.57 -6.49
N HIS A 62 2.87 -4.26 -5.38
CA HIS A 62 1.73 -5.10 -5.05
C HIS A 62 0.90 -4.39 -3.99
N PHE A 63 -0.35 -4.08 -4.31
CA PHE A 63 -1.22 -3.34 -3.40
C PHE A 63 -2.44 -4.16 -3.02
N ASN A 64 -2.58 -4.49 -1.74
CA ASN A 64 -3.72 -5.26 -1.25
C ASN A 64 -4.84 -4.35 -0.72
N LEU A 65 -6.01 -4.43 -1.36
CA LEU A 65 -7.22 -3.68 -1.04
C LEU A 65 -8.11 -4.39 0.00
N ASP A 66 -7.78 -5.62 0.39
CA ASP A 66 -8.56 -6.37 1.38
C ASP A 66 -8.60 -5.63 2.72
N GLY A 67 -9.80 -5.52 3.28
CA GLY A 67 -10.05 -4.77 4.52
C GLY A 67 -10.04 -3.25 4.35
N MET A 68 -9.72 -2.72 3.17
CA MET A 68 -9.88 -1.30 2.83
C MET A 68 -11.18 -1.05 2.07
N VAL A 69 -11.50 -1.93 1.11
CA VAL A 69 -12.77 -1.90 0.39
C VAL A 69 -13.77 -2.82 1.12
N THR A 70 -14.90 -2.26 1.51
CA THR A 70 -15.98 -2.96 2.22
C THR A 70 -17.33 -2.52 1.66
N ASP A 71 -18.43 -3.12 2.14
CA ASP A 71 -19.79 -2.69 1.77
C ASP A 71 -20.07 -1.22 2.12
N GLU A 72 -19.30 -0.63 3.02
CA GLU A 72 -19.44 0.75 3.50
C GLU A 72 -18.28 1.67 3.08
N THR A 73 -17.23 1.15 2.42
CA THR A 73 -16.06 1.94 2.01
C THR A 73 -15.64 1.56 0.59
N THR A 74 -15.74 2.53 -0.31
CA THR A 74 -15.42 2.41 -1.74
C THR A 74 -13.99 2.87 -2.04
N LEU A 75 -13.51 2.60 -3.25
CA LEU A 75 -12.22 3.12 -3.73
C LEU A 75 -12.18 4.65 -3.77
N ALA A 76 -13.30 5.30 -4.09
CA ALA A 76 -13.42 6.75 -4.07
C ALA A 76 -13.23 7.32 -2.66
N ASP A 77 -13.79 6.65 -1.65
CA ASP A 77 -13.59 7.03 -0.24
C ASP A 77 -12.12 6.89 0.17
N LEU A 78 -11.44 5.83 -0.27
CA LEU A 78 -10.01 5.62 -0.01
C LEU A 78 -9.16 6.72 -0.67
N TYR A 79 -9.49 7.08 -1.91
CA TYR A 79 -8.84 8.16 -2.64
C TYR A 79 -8.99 9.50 -1.91
N GLU A 80 -10.21 9.85 -1.52
CA GLU A 80 -10.52 11.10 -0.83
C GLU A 80 -9.79 11.17 0.52
N ARG A 81 -9.86 10.11 1.34
CA ARG A 81 -9.14 10.05 2.62
C ARG A 81 -7.63 10.14 2.43
N GLY A 82 -7.09 9.46 1.42
CA GLY A 82 -5.66 9.46 1.13
C GLY A 82 -5.13 10.84 0.72
N SER A 83 -5.95 11.65 0.04
CA SER A 83 -5.59 13.02 -0.38
C SER A 83 -5.27 13.97 0.79
N VAL A 84 -5.71 13.64 2.01
CA VAL A 84 -5.43 14.41 3.24
C VAL A 84 -3.96 14.30 3.66
N GLY A 85 -3.24 13.26 3.21
CA GLY A 85 -1.80 13.09 3.45
C GLY A 85 -1.46 11.93 4.41
N ALA A 86 -0.16 11.68 4.54
CA ALA A 86 0.39 10.65 5.42
C ALA A 86 0.24 11.01 6.90
N GLY A 87 -0.10 10.03 7.74
CA GLY A 87 -0.22 10.26 9.18
C GLY A 87 -0.89 9.13 9.93
N GLU A 88 -1.04 9.34 11.24
CA GLU A 88 -1.64 8.36 12.16
C GLU A 88 -3.02 7.91 11.64
N GLY A 89 -3.15 6.62 11.35
CA GLY A 89 -4.38 6.03 10.87
C GLY A 89 -4.70 6.21 9.38
N ASN A 90 -3.90 6.98 8.62
CA ASN A 90 -4.15 7.25 7.20
C ASN A 90 -3.08 6.72 6.24
N TRP A 91 -2.02 6.09 6.75
CA TRP A 91 -0.90 5.59 5.94
C TRP A 91 -1.32 4.84 4.68
N THR A 92 -2.16 3.83 4.81
CA THR A 92 -2.52 2.98 3.66
C THR A 92 -3.46 3.66 2.67
N ASN A 93 -4.33 4.56 3.13
CA ASN A 93 -5.14 5.37 2.22
C ASN A 93 -4.25 6.35 1.45
N TRP A 94 -3.27 6.96 2.13
CA TRP A 94 -2.29 7.83 1.50
C TRP A 94 -1.43 7.09 0.48
N GLU A 95 -0.96 5.88 0.79
CA GLU A 95 -0.23 5.02 -0.16
C GLU A 95 -1.07 4.75 -1.41
N PHE A 96 -2.35 4.40 -1.22
CA PHE A 96 -3.31 4.21 -2.32
C PHE A 96 -3.43 5.46 -3.18
N TYR A 97 -3.68 6.63 -2.56
CA TYR A 97 -3.79 7.92 -3.23
C TYR A 97 -2.54 8.23 -4.06
N ILE A 98 -1.33 8.11 -3.49
CA ILE A 98 -0.08 8.38 -4.21
C ILE A 98 0.05 7.50 -5.45
N ILE A 99 -0.27 6.21 -5.34
CA ILE A 99 -0.17 5.27 -6.45
C ILE A 99 -1.16 5.64 -7.55
N VAL A 100 -2.44 5.83 -7.22
CA VAL A 100 -3.48 6.07 -8.25
C VAL A 100 -3.45 7.48 -8.83
N SER A 101 -2.91 8.46 -8.11
CA SER A 101 -2.69 9.82 -8.61
C SER A 101 -1.42 9.96 -9.47
N ASN A 102 -0.57 8.93 -9.55
CA ASN A 102 0.68 8.97 -10.30
C ASN A 102 0.70 7.86 -11.36
N GLU A 103 0.59 8.23 -12.63
CA GLU A 103 0.54 7.28 -13.75
C GLU A 103 1.73 6.30 -13.79
N ILE A 104 2.94 6.75 -13.41
CA ILE A 104 4.14 5.90 -13.40
C ILE A 104 4.03 4.83 -12.32
N LEU A 105 3.55 5.20 -11.12
CA LEU A 105 3.36 4.24 -10.02
C LEU A 105 2.18 3.32 -10.32
N PHE A 106 1.08 3.85 -10.84
CA PHE A 106 -0.11 3.09 -11.22
C PHE A 106 0.24 2.00 -12.24
N ASN A 107 0.95 2.34 -13.32
CA ASN A 107 1.27 1.41 -14.41
C ASN A 107 2.17 0.23 -14.00
N LYS A 108 2.85 0.32 -12.87
CA LYS A 108 3.64 -0.78 -12.30
C LYS A 108 3.01 -1.39 -11.05
N THR A 109 1.77 -1.02 -10.74
CA THR A 109 1.02 -1.55 -9.60
C THR A 109 0.09 -2.67 -10.02
N VAL A 110 0.12 -3.77 -9.28
CA VAL A 110 -0.84 -4.86 -9.33
C VAL A 110 -1.71 -4.77 -8.08
N PHE A 111 -3.01 -4.55 -8.27
CA PHE A 111 -3.96 -4.44 -7.18
C PHE A 111 -4.64 -5.78 -6.91
N TYR A 112 -4.87 -6.07 -5.63
CA TYR A 112 -5.46 -7.32 -5.17
C TYR A 112 -6.72 -7.06 -4.34
N LEU A 113 -7.81 -7.76 -4.64
CA LEU A 113 -9.04 -7.76 -3.85
C LEU A 113 -9.63 -9.18 -3.80
N GLY A 114 -10.00 -9.65 -2.62
CA GLY A 114 -10.39 -11.03 -2.34
C GLY A 114 -9.31 -12.05 -2.73
N GLY A 115 -8.03 -11.68 -2.60
CA GLY A 115 -6.89 -12.48 -3.06
C GLY A 115 -6.75 -12.63 -4.58
N LYS A 116 -7.49 -11.85 -5.39
CA LYS A 116 -7.44 -11.88 -6.86
C LYS A 116 -6.89 -10.56 -7.40
N ILE A 117 -6.21 -10.61 -8.54
CA ILE A 117 -5.79 -9.40 -9.26
C ILE A 117 -7.02 -8.70 -9.83
N VAL A 118 -7.10 -7.38 -9.65
CA VAL A 118 -8.12 -6.51 -10.25
C VAL A 118 -7.43 -5.54 -11.22
N LEU A 119 -7.79 -5.60 -12.51
CA LEU A 119 -7.08 -4.90 -13.58
C LEU A 119 -7.80 -3.65 -14.11
N ASP A 120 -9.13 -3.54 -13.99
CA ASP A 120 -9.91 -2.59 -14.82
C ASP A 120 -10.84 -1.61 -14.07
N ASP A 121 -11.13 -1.79 -12.77
CA ASP A 121 -12.19 -1.02 -12.08
C ASP A 121 -11.68 -0.02 -11.02
N ILE A 122 -10.38 0.31 -11.01
CA ILE A 122 -9.80 1.13 -9.92
C ILE A 122 -9.96 2.63 -10.17
N VAL A 123 -10.24 3.04 -11.41
CA VAL A 123 -10.43 4.44 -11.80
C VAL A 123 -11.53 4.56 -12.86
N THR A 124 -12.78 4.31 -12.47
CA THR A 124 -13.98 4.74 -13.22
C THR A 124 -15.00 5.34 -12.28
#